data_AF-X1RWS2-F1
#
_entry.id   AF-X1RWS2-F1
#
_cell.length_a   1.000
_cell.length_b   1.000
_cell.length_c   1.000
_cell.angle_alpha   90.00
_cell.angle_beta   90.00
_cell.angle_gamma   90.00
#
_symmetry.space_group_name_H-M   'P 1'
#
loop_
_entity.id
_entity.type
_entity.pdbx_description
1 polymer ?
#
loop_
_entity_poly.entity_id
_entity_poly.type
_entity_poly.pdbx_seq_one_letter_code
_entity_poly.pdbx_strand_id
1 'polypeptide(L)'
;MSVFWIKSDRGIYQLKSTDYGVNWGSPELIDYSPTTAIYGIAAAYKPNGDLALFFADQATLYVKRYISGEWQTKTSWDKDTGDLSGVAAIYDGDWNLFITGKDSNGNFKLWSLVYGDGGEVAAGTWSALKEFASAPSDGNFEYHRAFMDKPDVYRCFFIEKFTGTEAYNRPFWSHSVPDIKFIDNLWREPVPFNLSGEYGVAIAHHGDYCWLSTPYGVWRAKLAQESLDLTADVLSLRQEFSESQGRLVVELRNDDGRYASLGSGGLEVLDIGCQLEVSPGYVTSQGSEVSSGLTFWLDAYEHTSSGGKSSLILYASDGWSLIENWRARHQFRWNKATDEMSVKDILAFVLARVGLKLEVKS
;
A
#
# COMPACT_ATOMS: atom_id res chain seq x y z
N MET A 1 21.31 -9.85 -8.14
CA MET A 1 20.03 -10.50 -7.82
C MET A 1 20.29 -11.78 -7.03
N SER A 2 19.43 -12.12 -6.08
CA SER A 2 19.47 -13.41 -5.40
C SER A 2 18.10 -14.06 -5.30
N VAL A 3 18.10 -15.39 -5.35
CA VAL A 3 16.96 -16.23 -5.03
C VAL A 3 17.30 -17.01 -3.77
N PHE A 4 16.34 -17.07 -2.85
CA PHE A 4 16.46 -17.80 -1.59
C PHE A 4 15.35 -18.85 -1.50
N TRP A 5 15.67 -20.02 -0.99
CA TRP A 5 14.69 -21.06 -0.72
C TRP A 5 15.16 -21.97 0.42
N ILE A 6 14.20 -22.67 1.02
CA ILE A 6 14.47 -23.68 2.05
C ILE A 6 14.01 -25.03 1.49
N LYS A 7 14.89 -26.03 1.55
CA LYS A 7 14.57 -27.40 1.14
C LYS A 7 13.98 -28.20 2.30
N SER A 8 13.41 -29.37 1.99
CA SER A 8 12.86 -30.29 3.00
C SER A 8 13.91 -30.85 3.97
N ASP A 9 15.20 -30.79 3.62
CA ASP A 9 16.32 -31.11 4.51
C ASP A 9 16.65 -29.99 5.52
N ARG A 10 15.83 -28.91 5.53
CA ARG A 10 16.00 -27.66 6.29
C ARG A 10 17.10 -26.74 5.78
N GLY A 11 17.85 -27.13 4.75
CA GLY A 11 18.92 -26.32 4.19
C GLY A 11 18.35 -25.04 3.57
N ILE A 12 18.87 -23.90 4.02
CA ILE A 12 18.58 -22.57 3.46
C ILE A 12 19.64 -22.30 2.40
N TYR A 13 19.20 -22.08 1.16
CA TYR A 13 20.08 -21.90 0.03
C TYR A 13 19.94 -20.51 -0.58
N GLN A 14 21.03 -20.02 -1.15
CA GLN A 14 21.10 -18.83 -1.97
C GLN A 14 21.60 -19.17 -3.37
N LEU A 15 20.97 -18.59 -4.40
CA LEU A 15 21.47 -18.57 -5.76
C LEU A 15 21.72 -17.12 -6.15
N LYS A 16 22.92 -16.81 -6.64
CA LYS A 16 23.33 -15.44 -7.01
C LYS A 16 23.40 -15.31 -8.53
N SER A 17 22.94 -14.16 -9.01
CA SER A 17 23.15 -13.67 -10.38
C SER A 17 23.69 -12.24 -10.32
N THR A 18 24.72 -11.97 -11.10
CA THR A 18 25.40 -10.67 -11.21
C THR A 18 24.93 -9.87 -12.43
N ASP A 19 24.08 -10.45 -13.27
CA ASP A 19 23.65 -9.93 -14.57
C ASP A 19 22.12 -9.96 -14.71
N TYR A 20 21.44 -9.63 -13.62
CA TYR A 20 19.98 -9.49 -13.59
C TYR A 20 19.20 -10.76 -14.01
N GLY A 21 19.75 -11.92 -13.68
CA GLY A 21 19.13 -13.22 -13.90
C GLY A 21 19.45 -13.89 -15.24
N VAL A 22 20.34 -13.31 -16.05
CA VAL A 22 20.79 -13.92 -17.32
C VAL A 22 21.61 -15.18 -17.05
N ASN A 23 22.57 -15.10 -16.13
CA ASN A 23 23.36 -16.24 -15.67
C ASN A 23 23.24 -16.40 -14.15
N TRP A 24 23.31 -17.66 -13.71
CA TRP A 24 23.23 -18.04 -12.31
C TRP A 24 24.44 -18.84 -11.90
N GLY A 25 24.95 -18.56 -10.69
CA GLY A 25 25.97 -19.39 -10.06
C GLY A 25 25.44 -20.76 -9.61
N SER A 26 26.18 -21.44 -8.74
CA SER A 26 25.69 -22.65 -8.07
C SER A 26 24.97 -22.31 -6.76
N PRO A 27 23.97 -23.10 -6.32
CA PRO A 27 23.37 -22.95 -5.01
C PRO A 27 24.40 -23.02 -3.87
N GLU A 28 24.39 -22.01 -3.00
CA GLU A 28 25.20 -21.91 -1.79
C GLU A 28 24.32 -22.25 -0.58
N LEU A 29 24.73 -23.23 0.24
CA LEU A 29 24.07 -23.49 1.53
C LEU A 29 24.54 -22.43 2.54
N ILE A 30 23.61 -21.64 3.08
CA ILE A 30 23.92 -20.50 3.95
C ILE A 30 23.58 -20.74 5.43
N ASP A 31 22.60 -21.61 5.72
CA ASP A 31 22.20 -21.99 7.08
C ASP A 31 21.20 -23.16 7.03
N TYR A 32 20.64 -23.53 8.19
CA TYR A 32 19.51 -24.44 8.32
C TYR A 32 18.36 -23.77 9.08
N SER A 33 17.12 -24.06 8.70
CA SER A 33 15.97 -23.77 9.55
C SER A 33 15.98 -24.68 10.78
N PRO A 34 15.51 -24.20 11.95
CA PRO A 34 15.38 -25.03 13.14
C PRO A 34 14.52 -26.29 12.90
N THR A 35 13.38 -26.14 12.23
CA THR A 35 12.42 -27.21 11.96
C THR A 35 12.09 -27.33 10.47
N THR A 36 11.22 -28.29 10.13
CA THR A 36 10.72 -28.49 8.75
C THR A 36 9.46 -27.68 8.44
N ALA A 37 8.91 -26.93 9.42
CA ALA A 37 7.70 -26.14 9.28
C ALA A 37 8.01 -24.74 8.73
N ILE A 38 8.25 -24.67 7.42
CA ILE A 38 8.64 -23.42 6.74
C ILE A 38 7.43 -22.72 6.16
N TYR A 39 7.13 -21.54 6.70
CA TYR A 39 5.90 -20.84 6.40
C TYR A 39 6.10 -19.56 5.58
N GLY A 40 7.34 -19.08 5.44
CA GLY A 40 7.66 -17.97 4.56
C GLY A 40 9.14 -17.61 4.57
N ILE A 41 9.61 -16.97 3.50
CA ILE A 41 10.97 -16.45 3.37
C ILE A 41 10.93 -15.16 2.54
N ALA A 42 11.68 -14.14 2.97
CA ALA A 42 11.82 -12.88 2.25
C ALA A 42 13.23 -12.33 2.48
N ALA A 43 13.76 -11.63 1.48
CA ALA A 43 15.06 -10.98 1.58
C ALA A 43 14.99 -9.58 0.99
N ALA A 44 15.74 -8.65 1.58
CA ALA A 44 15.87 -7.30 1.04
C ALA A 44 17.32 -6.84 1.11
N TYR A 45 17.79 -6.33 -0.02
CA TYR A 45 19.11 -5.73 -0.17
C TYR A 45 19.12 -4.28 0.32
N LYS A 46 20.24 -3.89 0.90
CA LYS A 46 20.66 -2.50 1.02
C LYS A 46 21.33 -2.04 -0.28
N PRO A 47 21.41 -0.72 -0.53
CA PRO A 47 22.15 -0.18 -1.67
C PRO A 47 23.64 -0.58 -1.72
N ASN A 48 24.27 -0.82 -0.57
CA ASN A 48 25.68 -1.21 -0.47
C ASN A 48 25.93 -2.72 -0.77
N GLY A 49 24.88 -3.50 -1.04
CA GLY A 49 24.97 -4.94 -1.31
C GLY A 49 24.84 -5.84 -0.08
N ASP A 50 24.83 -5.29 1.12
CA ASP A 50 24.40 -6.03 2.31
C ASP A 50 22.93 -6.43 2.17
N LEU A 51 22.49 -7.46 2.89
CA LEU A 51 21.09 -7.87 2.88
C LEU A 51 20.68 -8.52 4.19
N ALA A 52 19.38 -8.54 4.46
CA ALA A 52 18.81 -9.38 5.50
C ALA A 52 17.85 -10.39 4.88
N LEU A 53 17.95 -11.64 5.36
CA LEU A 53 17.06 -12.74 5.05
C LEU A 53 16.17 -12.99 6.27
N PHE A 54 14.86 -12.95 6.05
CA PHE A 54 13.85 -13.23 7.05
C PHE A 54 13.13 -14.53 6.69
N PHE A 55 12.91 -15.39 7.67
CA PHE A 55 12.11 -16.60 7.45
C PHE A 55 11.29 -16.97 8.68
N ALA A 56 10.09 -17.46 8.43
CA ALA A 56 9.14 -17.89 9.43
C ALA A 56 9.23 -19.41 9.63
N ASP A 57 9.49 -19.83 10.87
CA ASP A 57 9.48 -21.21 11.33
C ASP A 57 8.54 -21.32 12.52
N GLN A 58 7.37 -21.90 12.29
CA GLN A 58 6.26 -21.94 13.27
C GLN A 58 5.90 -20.54 13.78
N ALA A 59 5.95 -20.31 15.09
CA ALA A 59 5.67 -19.02 15.72
C ALA A 59 6.89 -18.09 15.77
N THR A 60 8.05 -18.47 15.21
CA THR A 60 9.28 -17.68 15.31
C THR A 60 9.68 -17.11 13.96
N LEU A 61 9.89 -15.79 13.91
CA LEU A 61 10.58 -15.14 12.80
C LEU A 61 12.09 -15.12 13.10
N TYR A 62 12.90 -15.52 12.13
CA TYR A 62 14.36 -15.41 12.19
C TYR A 62 14.85 -14.37 11.20
N VAL A 63 15.94 -13.68 11.56
CA VAL A 63 16.73 -12.84 10.67
C VAL A 63 18.15 -13.39 10.57
N LYS A 64 18.67 -13.46 9.34
CA LYS A 64 20.08 -13.74 9.05
C LYS A 64 20.62 -12.63 8.16
N ARG A 65 21.70 -11.99 8.57
CA ARG A 65 22.26 -10.82 7.88
C ARG A 65 23.48 -11.21 7.08
N TYR A 66 23.65 -10.59 5.92
CA TYR A 66 24.86 -10.60 5.14
C TYR A 66 25.47 -9.21 5.22
N ILE A 67 26.65 -9.10 5.84
CA ILE A 67 27.30 -7.82 6.12
C ILE A 67 28.72 -7.91 5.60
N SER A 68 29.13 -6.96 4.76
CA SER A 68 30.52 -6.83 4.26
C SER A 68 31.08 -8.13 3.65
N GLY A 69 30.22 -8.90 2.97
CA GLY A 69 30.63 -10.14 2.32
C GLY A 69 30.43 -11.42 3.15
N GLU A 70 29.98 -11.31 4.40
CA GLU A 70 29.88 -12.45 5.33
C GLU A 70 28.48 -12.63 5.93
N TRP A 71 28.02 -13.89 5.95
CA TRP A 71 26.80 -14.29 6.63
C TRP A 71 26.99 -14.33 8.14
N GLN A 72 26.21 -13.52 8.84
CA GLN A 72 26.18 -13.47 10.29
C GLN A 72 25.36 -14.64 10.86
N THR A 73 25.54 -14.90 12.15
CA THR A 73 24.68 -15.82 12.91
C THR A 73 23.23 -15.34 12.87
N LYS A 74 22.28 -16.25 12.62
CA LYS A 74 20.86 -15.92 12.65
C LYS A 74 20.38 -15.63 14.08
N THR A 75 19.44 -14.72 14.22
CA THR A 75 18.79 -14.39 15.50
C THR A 75 17.28 -14.50 15.35
N SER A 76 16.59 -14.94 16.40
CA SER A 76 15.13 -14.90 16.45
C SER A 76 14.65 -13.48 16.75
N TRP A 77 13.40 -13.20 16.41
CA TRP A 77 12.68 -12.05 16.94
C TRP A 77 12.42 -12.20 18.45
N ASP A 78 11.90 -11.13 19.05
CA ASP A 78 11.57 -11.00 20.46
C ASP A 78 10.05 -10.93 20.72
N LYS A 79 9.24 -11.45 19.78
CA LYS A 79 7.78 -11.40 19.85
C LYS A 79 7.19 -12.78 20.15
N ASP A 80 6.04 -12.75 20.82
CA ASP A 80 5.23 -13.93 21.08
C ASP A 80 3.95 -13.86 20.23
N THR A 81 3.79 -14.84 19.33
CA THR A 81 2.60 -15.04 18.51
C THR A 81 2.22 -16.53 18.48
N GLY A 82 1.19 -16.88 17.70
CA GLY A 82 0.97 -18.24 17.23
C GLY A 82 1.73 -18.49 15.92
N ASP A 83 1.30 -19.51 15.18
CA ASP A 83 1.94 -19.92 13.92
C ASP A 83 1.91 -18.80 12.86
N LEU A 84 3.09 -18.48 12.35
CA LEU A 84 3.26 -17.58 11.22
C LEU A 84 2.91 -18.31 9.91
N SER A 85 2.58 -17.55 8.86
CA SER A 85 2.16 -18.09 7.56
C SER A 85 2.82 -17.39 6.36
N GLY A 86 3.67 -16.40 6.61
CA GLY A 86 4.33 -15.63 5.56
C GLY A 86 5.08 -14.42 6.11
N VAL A 87 6.04 -13.96 5.32
CA VAL A 87 6.78 -12.71 5.56
C VAL A 87 7.08 -12.04 4.22
N ALA A 88 6.96 -10.72 4.17
CA ALA A 88 7.45 -9.85 3.11
C ALA A 88 8.43 -8.84 3.71
N ALA A 89 9.46 -8.44 2.98
CA ALA A 89 10.48 -7.52 3.47
C ALA A 89 10.95 -6.56 2.36
N ILE A 90 11.17 -5.31 2.73
CA ILE A 90 11.84 -4.30 1.90
C ILE A 90 12.86 -3.56 2.77
N TYR A 91 13.78 -2.82 2.14
CA TYR A 91 14.72 -1.96 2.84
C TYR A 91 14.49 -0.49 2.48
N ASP A 92 14.37 0.35 3.50
CA ASP A 92 14.20 1.80 3.38
C ASP A 92 14.62 2.46 4.71
N GLY A 93 15.93 2.65 4.89
CA GLY A 93 16.55 3.09 6.15
C GLY A 93 16.62 1.99 7.20
N ASP A 94 15.55 1.22 7.37
CA ASP A 94 15.46 -0.03 8.13
C ASP A 94 14.89 -1.15 7.25
N TRP A 95 14.87 -2.39 7.76
CA TRP A 95 14.10 -3.45 7.12
C TRP A 95 12.65 -3.41 7.59
N ASN A 96 11.76 -3.07 6.68
CA ASN A 96 10.32 -3.00 6.92
C ASN A 96 9.67 -4.32 6.50
N LEU A 97 8.80 -4.86 7.35
CA LEU A 97 8.22 -6.18 7.17
C LEU A 97 6.70 -6.17 7.27
N PHE A 98 6.08 -7.02 6.45
CA PHE A 98 4.73 -7.53 6.70
C PHE A 98 4.80 -9.01 7.06
N ILE A 99 4.04 -9.41 8.08
CA ILE A 99 4.01 -10.78 8.60
C ILE A 99 2.56 -11.23 8.62
N THR A 100 2.28 -12.40 8.06
CA THR A 100 0.96 -13.04 8.17
C THR A 100 1.05 -14.21 9.12
N GLY A 101 -0.03 -14.51 9.85
CA GLY A 101 -0.04 -15.63 10.81
C GLY A 101 -1.25 -15.63 11.72
N LYS A 102 -1.12 -16.35 12.84
CA LYS A 102 -2.07 -16.37 13.94
C LYS A 102 -1.44 -15.77 15.19
N ASP A 103 -2.24 -15.06 15.98
CA ASP A 103 -1.85 -14.77 17.37
C ASP A 103 -2.02 -16.01 18.26
N SER A 104 -1.60 -15.90 19.52
CA SER A 104 -1.69 -17.01 20.49
C SER A 104 -3.13 -17.41 20.85
N ASN A 105 -4.12 -16.58 20.48
CA ASN A 105 -5.54 -16.88 20.63
C ASN A 105 -6.15 -17.51 19.36
N GLY A 106 -5.32 -17.74 18.34
CA GLY A 106 -5.72 -18.33 17.07
C GLY A 106 -6.35 -17.35 16.08
N ASN A 107 -6.39 -16.05 16.38
CA ASN A 107 -6.93 -15.05 15.45
C ASN A 107 -5.95 -14.87 14.30
N PHE A 108 -6.43 -14.85 13.06
CA PHE A 108 -5.59 -14.55 11.91
C PHE A 108 -5.27 -13.07 11.86
N LYS A 109 -4.00 -12.76 11.58
CA LYS A 109 -3.47 -11.40 11.58
C LYS A 109 -2.55 -11.15 10.40
N LEU A 110 -2.52 -9.89 10.01
CA LEU A 110 -1.46 -9.27 9.23
C LEU A 110 -0.85 -8.18 10.10
N TRP A 111 0.46 -8.20 10.28
CA TRP A 111 1.19 -7.24 11.11
C TRP A 111 2.27 -6.52 10.33
N SER A 112 2.49 -5.24 10.64
CA SER A 112 3.70 -4.51 10.27
C SER A 112 4.73 -4.60 11.39
N LEU A 113 6.00 -4.81 11.02
CA LEU A 113 7.14 -4.87 11.94
C LEU A 113 8.36 -4.23 11.27
N VAL A 114 9.27 -3.65 12.07
CA VAL A 114 10.55 -3.13 11.59
C VAL A 114 11.69 -3.84 12.30
N TYR A 115 12.69 -4.25 11.55
CA TYR A 115 13.99 -4.65 12.08
C TYR A 115 15.00 -3.54 11.79
N GLY A 116 15.55 -2.96 12.86
CA GLY A 116 16.34 -1.75 12.78
C GLY A 116 17.71 -1.95 12.15
N ASP A 117 18.10 -0.96 11.37
CA ASP A 117 19.43 -0.74 10.82
C ASP A 117 19.98 0.65 11.18
N GLY A 118 19.29 1.37 12.07
CA GLY A 118 19.68 2.71 12.52
C GLY A 118 18.88 3.85 11.87
N GLY A 119 17.77 3.53 11.19
CA GLY A 119 16.80 4.52 10.72
C GLY A 119 15.85 4.95 11.84
N GLU A 120 14.59 4.53 11.75
CA GLU A 120 13.55 4.74 12.75
C GLU A 120 13.70 3.81 13.96
N VAL A 121 14.36 2.67 13.77
CA VAL A 121 14.61 1.67 14.80
C VAL A 121 16.12 1.46 14.95
N ALA A 122 16.57 1.36 16.21
CA ALA A 122 17.98 1.14 16.52
C ALA A 122 18.50 -0.15 15.84
N ALA A 123 19.73 -0.09 15.33
CA ALA A 123 20.32 -1.20 14.61
C ALA A 123 20.32 -2.50 15.43
N GLY A 124 19.78 -3.58 14.84
CA GLY A 124 19.73 -4.90 15.46
C GLY A 124 18.57 -5.13 16.43
N THR A 125 17.64 -4.18 16.56
CA THR A 125 16.45 -4.33 17.42
C THR A 125 15.16 -4.45 16.60
N TRP A 126 14.11 -4.96 17.24
CA TRP A 126 12.78 -5.09 16.63
C TRP A 126 11.85 -4.01 17.17
N SER A 127 11.06 -3.40 16.28
CA SER A 127 9.97 -2.51 16.70
C SER A 127 8.88 -3.26 17.46
N ALA A 128 7.90 -2.52 17.99
CA ALA A 128 6.62 -3.13 18.38
C ALA A 128 5.95 -3.77 17.16
N LEU A 129 5.22 -4.88 17.40
CA LEU A 129 4.39 -5.53 16.39
C LEU A 129 3.08 -4.75 16.28
N LYS A 130 2.81 -4.13 15.13
CA LYS A 130 1.59 -3.34 14.92
C LYS A 130 0.61 -4.11 14.05
N GLU A 131 -0.63 -4.21 14.52
CA GLU A 131 -1.71 -4.85 13.77
C GLU A 131 -2.09 -4.00 12.55
N PHE A 132 -2.16 -4.64 11.39
CA PHE A 132 -2.65 -4.06 10.15
C PHE A 132 -4.06 -4.56 9.82
N ALA A 133 -4.28 -5.87 9.95
CA ALA A 133 -5.59 -6.50 9.81
C ALA A 133 -5.75 -7.68 10.79
N SER A 134 -7.00 -7.95 11.17
CA SER A 134 -7.35 -9.02 12.09
C SER A 134 -8.65 -9.71 11.68
N ALA A 135 -8.70 -11.01 11.90
CA ALA A 135 -9.86 -11.87 11.74
C ALA A 135 -9.95 -12.78 12.98
N PRO A 136 -11.13 -12.87 13.61
CA PRO A 136 -11.28 -13.65 14.84
C PRO A 136 -11.12 -15.14 14.55
N SER A 137 -10.69 -15.92 15.56
CA SER A 137 -10.40 -17.35 15.42
C SER A 137 -11.62 -18.22 15.12
N ASP A 138 -12.82 -17.76 15.47
CA ASP A 138 -14.11 -18.36 15.11
C ASP A 138 -14.67 -17.82 13.78
N GLY A 139 -13.96 -16.87 13.15
CA GLY A 139 -14.24 -16.39 11.81
C GLY A 139 -13.70 -17.35 10.76
N ASN A 140 -14.42 -17.49 9.65
CA ASN A 140 -13.97 -18.29 8.50
C ASN A 140 -12.94 -17.54 7.64
N PHE A 141 -12.12 -16.65 8.21
CA PHE A 141 -11.21 -15.76 7.48
C PHE A 141 -9.75 -16.06 7.80
N GLU A 142 -8.89 -16.03 6.79
CA GLU A 142 -7.44 -16.20 6.90
C GLU A 142 -6.70 -15.13 6.08
N TYR A 143 -5.53 -14.67 6.56
CA TYR A 143 -4.64 -13.77 5.81
C TYR A 143 -3.31 -14.44 5.50
N HIS A 144 -2.90 -14.43 4.23
CA HIS A 144 -1.67 -15.11 3.78
C HIS A 144 -0.97 -14.35 2.65
N ARG A 145 0.24 -14.80 2.27
CA ARG A 145 0.96 -14.41 1.04
C ARG A 145 1.10 -12.88 0.89
N ALA A 146 1.69 -12.25 1.90
CA ALA A 146 2.02 -10.83 1.83
C ALA A 146 3.15 -10.57 0.83
N PHE A 147 3.04 -9.46 0.09
CA PHE A 147 4.07 -8.88 -0.76
C PHE A 147 4.09 -7.38 -0.54
N MET A 148 5.27 -6.78 -0.64
CA MET A 148 5.45 -5.36 -0.37
C MET A 148 6.57 -4.78 -1.21
N ASP A 149 6.39 -3.51 -1.57
CA ASP A 149 7.41 -2.68 -2.19
C ASP A 149 7.18 -1.20 -1.82
N LYS A 150 8.15 -0.33 -2.08
CA LYS A 150 8.02 1.13 -1.90
C LYS A 150 8.47 1.90 -3.16
N PRO A 151 7.71 1.82 -4.27
CA PRO A 151 8.02 2.61 -5.46
C PRO A 151 7.87 4.13 -5.25
N ASP A 152 6.84 4.53 -4.51
CA ASP A 152 6.47 5.93 -4.23
C ASP A 152 6.05 6.06 -2.77
N VAL A 153 5.01 5.33 -2.40
CA VAL A 153 4.56 5.04 -1.04
C VAL A 153 4.78 3.56 -0.76
N TYR A 154 4.69 3.14 0.49
CA TYR A 154 4.67 1.71 0.78
C TYR A 154 3.40 1.12 0.18
N ARG A 155 3.52 0.07 -0.61
CA ARG A 155 2.40 -0.65 -1.23
C ARG A 155 2.46 -2.09 -0.78
N CYS A 156 1.32 -2.63 -0.35
CA CYS A 156 1.23 -4.02 0.07
C CYS A 156 0.09 -4.75 -0.63
N PHE A 157 0.33 -6.03 -0.85
CA PHE A 157 -0.63 -6.98 -1.37
C PHE A 157 -0.65 -8.18 -0.44
N PHE A 158 -1.83 -8.74 -0.20
CA PHE A 158 -1.99 -9.96 0.59
C PHE A 158 -3.24 -10.68 0.15
N ILE A 159 -3.36 -11.95 0.52
CA ILE A 159 -4.55 -12.75 0.30
C ILE A 159 -5.42 -12.71 1.53
N GLU A 160 -6.70 -12.40 1.34
CA GLU A 160 -7.76 -12.78 2.26
C GLU A 160 -8.50 -13.99 1.70
N LYS A 161 -8.59 -15.03 2.52
CA LYS A 161 -9.31 -16.25 2.20
C LYS A 161 -10.49 -16.38 3.15
N PHE A 162 -11.67 -16.58 2.58
CA PHE A 162 -12.89 -16.84 3.33
C PHE A 162 -13.41 -18.25 3.01
N THR A 163 -13.70 -19.04 4.03
CA THR A 163 -14.16 -20.44 3.91
C THR A 163 -15.63 -20.65 4.28
N GLY A 164 -16.38 -19.57 4.53
CA GLY A 164 -17.81 -19.63 4.80
C GLY A 164 -18.69 -19.76 3.54
N THR A 165 -19.95 -19.36 3.65
CA THR A 165 -20.89 -19.31 2.51
C THR A 165 -20.39 -18.29 1.48
N GLU A 166 -20.29 -18.67 0.21
CA GLU A 166 -19.62 -17.88 -0.84
C GLU A 166 -18.10 -17.74 -0.61
N ALA A 167 -17.45 -18.86 -0.32
CA ALA A 167 -16.01 -18.94 -0.13
C ALA A 167 -15.22 -18.27 -1.27
N TYR A 168 -14.14 -17.57 -0.90
CA TYR A 168 -13.24 -16.94 -1.85
C TYR A 168 -11.80 -16.98 -1.36
N ASN A 169 -10.90 -16.74 -2.31
CA ASN A 169 -9.48 -16.53 -2.08
C ASN A 169 -9.09 -15.35 -2.99
N ARG A 170 -8.90 -14.16 -2.40
CA ARG A 170 -8.81 -12.91 -3.15
C ARG A 170 -7.63 -12.06 -2.70
N PRO A 171 -6.85 -11.50 -3.63
CA PRO A 171 -5.90 -10.47 -3.32
C PRO A 171 -6.57 -9.18 -2.85
N PHE A 172 -6.00 -8.59 -1.84
CA PHE A 172 -6.27 -7.25 -1.36
C PHE A 172 -5.02 -6.41 -1.55
N TRP A 173 -5.22 -5.12 -1.75
CA TRP A 173 -4.12 -4.17 -1.83
C TRP A 173 -4.40 -2.96 -0.97
N SER A 174 -3.33 -2.37 -0.46
CA SER A 174 -3.33 -1.12 0.30
C SER A 174 -2.02 -0.38 0.04
N HIS A 175 -2.00 0.88 0.43
CA HIS A 175 -0.79 1.69 0.45
C HIS A 175 -0.76 2.60 1.67
N SER A 176 0.44 3.00 2.06
CA SER A 176 0.60 4.01 3.09
C SER A 176 0.13 5.38 2.59
N VAL A 177 -0.21 6.25 3.53
CA VAL A 177 -0.37 7.68 3.23
C VAL A 177 0.98 8.25 2.74
N PRO A 178 0.99 9.25 1.84
CA PRO A 178 2.24 9.91 1.43
C PRO A 178 3.00 10.53 2.61
N ASP A 179 4.34 10.52 2.53
CA ASP A 179 5.24 11.16 3.49
C ASP A 179 5.01 10.75 4.95
N ILE A 180 4.70 9.46 5.18
CA ILE A 180 4.64 8.85 6.52
C ILE A 180 5.74 7.80 6.67
N LYS A 181 6.15 7.56 7.91
CA LYS A 181 7.16 6.54 8.21
C LYS A 181 6.46 5.18 8.27
N PHE A 182 7.12 4.12 7.81
CA PHE A 182 6.54 2.77 7.89
C PHE A 182 6.09 2.41 9.31
N ILE A 183 6.90 2.79 10.31
CA ILE A 183 6.62 2.53 11.72
C ILE A 183 5.33 3.17 12.21
N ASP A 184 4.81 4.22 11.56
CA ASP A 184 3.56 4.88 11.96
C ASP A 184 2.34 3.99 11.73
N ASN A 185 2.43 3.02 10.80
CA ASN A 185 1.36 2.09 10.42
C ASN A 185 0.07 2.80 9.95
N LEU A 186 0.23 3.88 9.18
CA LEU A 186 -0.87 4.66 8.60
C LEU A 186 -1.15 4.24 7.15
N TRP A 187 -2.14 3.38 6.99
CA TRP A 187 -2.49 2.75 5.72
C TRP A 187 -3.91 3.04 5.30
N ARG A 188 -4.12 3.14 3.98
CA ARG A 188 -5.45 3.12 3.37
C ARG A 188 -6.17 1.82 3.68
N GLU A 189 -7.49 1.88 3.82
CA GLU A 189 -8.29 0.67 3.99
C GLU A 189 -8.00 -0.30 2.84
N PRO A 190 -7.62 -1.56 3.13
CA PRO A 190 -7.38 -2.54 2.10
C PRO A 190 -8.63 -2.77 1.25
N VAL A 191 -8.47 -2.73 -0.06
CA VAL A 191 -9.57 -2.98 -1.01
C VAL A 191 -9.30 -4.24 -1.82
N PRO A 192 -10.34 -5.01 -2.19
CA PRO A 192 -10.18 -6.20 -2.98
C PRO A 192 -9.65 -5.84 -4.37
N PHE A 193 -8.66 -6.60 -4.83
CA PHE A 193 -8.16 -6.55 -6.19
C PHE A 193 -8.94 -7.58 -7.03
N ASN A 194 -9.52 -7.16 -8.16
CA ASN A 194 -10.30 -8.05 -9.02
C ASN A 194 -9.37 -8.93 -9.89
N LEU A 195 -8.63 -9.79 -9.22
CA LEU A 195 -7.61 -10.65 -9.78
C LEU A 195 -7.68 -12.00 -9.07
N SER A 196 -7.70 -13.12 -9.79
CA SER A 196 -7.51 -14.42 -9.15
C SER A 196 -6.03 -14.58 -8.80
N GLY A 197 -5.68 -15.07 -7.61
CA GLY A 197 -4.28 -15.18 -7.23
C GLY A 197 -4.07 -16.05 -6.01
N GLU A 198 -4.13 -17.37 -6.16
CA GLU A 198 -3.91 -18.30 -5.04
C GLU A 198 -2.56 -18.09 -4.32
N TYR A 199 -1.54 -17.66 -5.07
CA TYR A 199 -0.19 -17.42 -4.56
C TYR A 199 0.10 -15.95 -4.22
N GLY A 200 -0.92 -15.08 -4.22
CA GLY A 200 -0.76 -13.64 -4.03
C GLY A 200 -0.31 -12.91 -5.29
N VAL A 201 -0.05 -11.61 -5.13
CA VAL A 201 0.39 -10.69 -6.20
C VAL A 201 1.70 -10.07 -5.77
N ALA A 202 2.79 -10.45 -6.43
CA ALA A 202 4.09 -9.88 -6.15
C ALA A 202 4.23 -8.50 -6.80
N ILE A 203 4.85 -7.56 -6.09
CA ILE A 203 5.14 -6.21 -6.56
C ILE A 203 6.66 -5.98 -6.60
N ALA A 204 7.13 -5.26 -7.62
CA ALA A 204 8.49 -4.76 -7.72
C ALA A 204 8.51 -3.44 -8.50
N HIS A 205 9.56 -2.64 -8.34
CA HIS A 205 9.76 -1.39 -9.06
C HIS A 205 11.20 -1.21 -9.53
N HIS A 206 11.37 -0.36 -10.54
CA HIS A 206 12.64 -0.01 -11.15
C HIS A 206 12.44 1.15 -12.13
N GLY A 207 13.21 2.23 -11.95
CA GLY A 207 13.03 3.45 -12.73
C GLY A 207 11.61 4.00 -12.56
N ASP A 208 10.98 4.42 -13.66
CA ASP A 208 9.69 5.11 -13.64
C ASP A 208 8.48 4.18 -13.63
N TYR A 209 8.65 2.90 -13.28
CA TYR A 209 7.58 1.90 -13.38
C TYR A 209 7.52 1.00 -12.14
N CYS A 210 6.31 0.50 -11.87
CA CYS A 210 6.07 -0.64 -11.01
C CYS A 210 5.48 -1.80 -11.81
N TRP A 211 5.75 -3.01 -11.35
CA TRP A 211 5.26 -4.24 -11.92
C TRP A 211 4.49 -5.04 -10.88
N LEU A 212 3.37 -5.60 -11.30
CA LEU A 212 2.67 -6.64 -10.58
C LEU A 212 2.87 -7.96 -11.32
N SER A 213 3.06 -9.04 -10.58
CA SER A 213 3.23 -10.37 -11.17
C SER A 213 2.48 -11.44 -10.40
N THR A 214 1.92 -12.36 -11.17
CA THR A 214 1.33 -13.63 -10.71
C THR A 214 1.84 -14.73 -11.65
N PRO A 215 1.59 -16.03 -11.36
CA PRO A 215 2.00 -17.10 -12.26
C PRO A 215 1.45 -17.01 -13.70
N TYR A 216 0.38 -16.25 -13.93
CA TYR A 216 -0.27 -16.17 -15.24
C TYR A 216 -0.07 -14.83 -15.97
N GLY A 217 0.54 -13.83 -15.33
CA GLY A 217 0.66 -12.51 -15.95
C GLY A 217 1.60 -11.56 -15.24
N VAL A 218 2.06 -10.58 -16.00
CA VAL A 218 2.83 -9.44 -15.52
C VAL A 218 2.19 -8.17 -16.05
N TRP A 219 1.88 -7.24 -15.15
CA TRP A 219 1.32 -5.93 -15.45
C TRP A 219 2.30 -4.85 -15.04
N ARG A 220 2.28 -3.72 -15.71
CA ARG A 220 3.16 -2.59 -15.40
C ARG A 220 2.38 -1.29 -15.43
N ALA A 221 2.67 -0.38 -14.51
CA ALA A 221 2.16 0.98 -14.49
C ALA A 221 3.32 1.98 -14.32
N LYS A 222 3.14 3.21 -14.83
CA LYS A 222 4.08 4.32 -14.60
C LYS A 222 3.95 4.81 -13.15
N LEU A 223 5.06 5.29 -12.60
CA LEU A 223 5.10 5.94 -11.28
C LEU A 223 4.95 7.46 -11.37
N ALA A 224 5.29 8.04 -12.51
CA ALA A 224 5.12 9.48 -12.74
C ALA A 224 3.63 9.85 -12.64
N GLN A 225 3.32 10.80 -11.76
CA GLN A 225 2.00 11.39 -11.69
C GLN A 225 1.71 12.14 -12.99
N GLU A 226 0.61 11.78 -13.64
CA GLU A 226 0.12 12.46 -14.83
C GLU A 226 -1.04 13.40 -14.44
N SER A 227 -1.17 14.52 -15.13
CA SER A 227 -2.21 15.52 -14.89
C SER A 227 -2.75 16.07 -16.20
N LEU A 228 -3.99 16.55 -16.17
CA LEU A 228 -4.68 17.15 -17.31
C LEU A 228 -5.24 18.51 -16.89
N ASP A 229 -4.83 19.57 -17.59
CA ASP A 229 -5.39 20.90 -17.38
C ASP A 229 -6.72 21.04 -18.14
N LEU A 230 -7.79 21.22 -17.38
CA LEU A 230 -9.16 21.37 -17.89
C LEU A 230 -9.59 22.84 -18.02
N THR A 231 -8.74 23.79 -17.61
CA THR A 231 -9.10 25.22 -17.42
C THR A 231 -9.71 25.84 -18.68
N ALA A 232 -9.15 25.54 -19.86
CA ALA A 232 -9.59 26.11 -21.12
C ALA A 232 -11.02 25.68 -21.55
N ASP A 233 -11.53 24.61 -20.96
CA ASP A 233 -12.83 24.03 -21.31
C ASP A 233 -13.90 24.24 -20.23
N VAL A 234 -13.56 24.83 -19.08
CA VAL A 234 -14.54 25.09 -18.02
C VAL A 234 -15.57 26.12 -18.49
N LEU A 235 -16.83 25.70 -18.54
CA LEU A 235 -18.01 26.54 -18.81
C LEU A 235 -18.66 27.04 -17.52
N SER A 236 -18.71 26.19 -16.50
CA SER A 236 -19.19 26.56 -15.17
C SER A 236 -18.54 25.72 -14.08
N LEU A 237 -18.44 26.31 -12.89
CA LEU A 237 -17.92 25.66 -11.70
C LEU A 237 -18.80 26.04 -10.52
N ARG A 238 -19.26 25.03 -9.76
CA ARG A 238 -20.07 25.20 -8.57
C ARG A 238 -19.44 24.42 -7.42
N GLN A 239 -19.09 25.14 -6.36
CA GLN A 239 -18.64 24.56 -5.09
C GLN A 239 -19.71 24.77 -4.03
N GLU A 240 -20.05 23.71 -3.30
CA GLU A 240 -21.02 23.74 -2.21
C GLU A 240 -20.39 23.13 -0.96
N PHE A 241 -20.52 23.83 0.18
CA PHE A 241 -19.96 23.39 1.45
C PHE A 241 -21.05 23.35 2.51
N SER A 242 -21.02 22.29 3.30
CA SER A 242 -21.76 22.13 4.55
C SER A 242 -20.79 21.72 5.67
N GLU A 243 -21.29 21.57 6.89
CA GLU A 243 -20.44 21.24 8.05
C GLU A 243 -19.66 19.92 7.90
N SER A 244 -20.20 18.96 7.13
CA SER A 244 -19.64 17.60 7.00
C SER A 244 -19.43 17.14 5.56
N GLN A 245 -19.59 18.03 4.57
CA GLN A 245 -19.50 17.65 3.16
C GLN A 245 -19.22 18.86 2.28
N GLY A 246 -18.33 18.66 1.30
CA GLY A 246 -18.07 19.53 0.17
C GLY A 246 -18.41 18.82 -1.14
N ARG A 247 -19.00 19.55 -2.08
CA ARG A 247 -19.31 19.09 -3.43
C ARG A 247 -18.77 20.05 -4.48
N LEU A 248 -18.26 19.48 -5.56
CA LEU A 248 -17.82 20.20 -6.75
C LEU A 248 -18.59 19.69 -7.95
N VAL A 249 -19.17 20.61 -8.72
CA VAL A 249 -19.72 20.33 -10.05
C VAL A 249 -18.99 21.20 -11.06
N VAL A 250 -18.39 20.57 -12.07
CA VAL A 250 -17.70 21.26 -13.16
C VAL A 250 -18.39 20.92 -14.47
N GLU A 251 -18.81 21.94 -15.23
CA GLU A 251 -19.26 21.74 -16.60
C GLU A 251 -18.14 22.10 -17.56
N LEU A 252 -17.78 21.16 -18.43
CA LEU A 252 -16.79 21.34 -19.48
C LEU A 252 -17.45 21.40 -20.86
N ARG A 253 -16.86 22.20 -21.75
CA ARG A 253 -17.20 22.24 -23.17
C ARG A 253 -16.84 20.91 -23.84
N ASN A 254 -17.77 20.36 -24.62
CA ASN A 254 -17.54 19.10 -25.35
C ASN A 254 -18.16 19.13 -26.77
N ASP A 255 -18.20 20.30 -27.42
CA ASP A 255 -18.81 20.49 -28.74
C ASP A 255 -18.07 19.77 -29.88
N ASP A 256 -16.78 19.47 -29.69
CA ASP A 256 -15.95 18.69 -30.62
C ASP A 256 -15.79 17.21 -30.22
N GLY A 257 -16.46 16.77 -29.15
CA GLY A 257 -16.39 15.41 -28.66
C GLY A 257 -15.05 15.03 -28.01
N ARG A 258 -14.21 16.00 -27.63
CA ARG A 258 -12.89 15.74 -27.01
C ARG A 258 -12.96 14.82 -25.79
N TYR A 259 -14.05 14.85 -25.04
CA TYR A 259 -14.29 14.02 -23.85
C TYR A 259 -15.13 12.78 -24.13
N ALA A 260 -15.12 12.23 -25.36
CA ALA A 260 -15.91 11.05 -25.68
C ALA A 260 -15.39 9.73 -25.05
N SER A 261 -14.18 9.71 -24.49
CA SER A 261 -13.52 8.47 -24.04
C SER A 261 -12.69 8.67 -22.77
N LEU A 262 -13.33 9.13 -21.69
CA LEU A 262 -12.72 9.23 -20.35
C LEU A 262 -12.10 7.89 -19.92
N GLY A 263 -11.03 7.95 -19.13
CA GLY A 263 -10.31 6.77 -18.63
C GLY A 263 -9.56 5.98 -19.72
N SER A 264 -9.36 6.56 -20.91
CA SER A 264 -8.62 5.89 -21.99
C SER A 264 -7.81 6.87 -22.85
N GLY A 265 -6.72 6.36 -23.43
CA GLY A 265 -5.87 7.13 -24.34
C GLY A 265 -5.37 8.43 -23.70
N GLY A 266 -5.56 9.57 -24.38
CA GLY A 266 -5.14 10.88 -23.86
C GLY A 266 -5.95 11.38 -22.65
N LEU A 267 -7.02 10.69 -22.26
CA LEU A 267 -7.87 11.01 -21.10
C LEU A 267 -7.79 9.94 -20.01
N GLU A 268 -6.78 9.07 -20.03
CA GLU A 268 -6.60 8.01 -19.05
C GLU A 268 -6.58 8.54 -17.60
N VAL A 269 -6.06 9.75 -17.39
CA VAL A 269 -5.99 10.41 -16.08
C VAL A 269 -7.32 10.95 -15.56
N LEU A 270 -8.31 11.14 -16.44
CA LEU A 270 -9.64 11.64 -16.10
C LEU A 270 -10.62 10.47 -16.05
N ASP A 271 -10.65 9.80 -14.89
CA ASP A 271 -11.56 8.68 -14.60
C ASP A 271 -12.06 8.76 -13.14
N ILE A 272 -13.09 7.99 -12.80
CA ILE A 272 -13.67 7.96 -11.46
C ILE A 272 -12.58 7.65 -10.42
N GLY A 273 -12.57 8.44 -9.34
CA GLY A 273 -11.57 8.38 -8.28
C GLY A 273 -10.33 9.24 -8.53
N CYS A 274 -10.20 9.89 -9.69
CA CYS A 274 -9.12 10.86 -9.91
C CYS A 274 -9.29 12.09 -9.02
N GLN A 275 -8.17 12.73 -8.70
CA GLN A 275 -8.13 13.96 -7.93
C GLN A 275 -8.39 15.17 -8.84
N LEU A 276 -9.30 16.05 -8.42
CA LEU A 276 -9.56 17.34 -9.03
C LEU A 276 -9.04 18.45 -8.11
N GLU A 277 -8.11 19.25 -8.64
CA GLU A 277 -7.55 20.42 -7.95
C GLU A 277 -8.17 21.69 -8.51
N VAL A 278 -8.84 22.46 -7.66
CA VAL A 278 -9.40 23.75 -8.06
C VAL A 278 -8.52 24.84 -7.49
N SER A 279 -8.02 25.71 -8.37
CA SER A 279 -7.19 26.87 -7.98
C SER A 279 -7.88 28.16 -8.40
N PRO A 280 -8.79 28.72 -7.58
CA PRO A 280 -9.48 29.96 -7.87
C PRO A 280 -8.50 31.13 -8.02
N GLY A 281 -8.83 32.08 -8.89
CA GLY A 281 -7.92 33.15 -9.24
C GLY A 281 -8.59 34.28 -10.01
N TYR A 282 -7.76 35.19 -10.53
CA TYR A 282 -8.19 36.28 -11.40
C TYR A 282 -7.15 36.52 -12.50
N VAL A 283 -7.59 37.14 -13.60
CA VAL A 283 -6.72 37.49 -14.72
C VAL A 283 -6.20 38.91 -14.53
N THR A 284 -4.88 39.08 -14.58
CA THR A 284 -4.22 40.39 -14.60
C THR A 284 -3.62 40.69 -15.97
N SER A 285 -3.08 41.90 -16.13
CA SER A 285 -2.30 42.25 -17.32
C SER A 285 -0.98 41.47 -17.46
N GLN A 286 -0.52 40.80 -16.40
CA GLN A 286 0.69 39.97 -16.39
C GLN A 286 0.38 38.48 -16.55
N GLY A 287 -0.90 38.07 -16.56
CA GLY A 287 -1.32 36.69 -16.70
C GLY A 287 -2.34 36.27 -15.63
N SER A 288 -2.62 34.97 -15.57
CA SER A 288 -3.49 34.40 -14.54
C SER A 288 -2.76 34.34 -13.19
N GLU A 289 -3.38 34.90 -12.16
CA GLU A 289 -2.98 34.71 -10.77
C GLU A 289 -3.96 33.76 -10.11
N VAL A 290 -3.43 32.75 -9.41
CA VAL A 290 -4.24 31.71 -8.77
C VAL A 290 -3.82 31.51 -7.32
N SER A 291 -4.77 31.15 -6.47
CA SER A 291 -4.54 30.64 -5.13
C SER A 291 -4.81 29.15 -5.12
N SER A 292 -4.05 28.40 -4.33
CA SER A 292 -4.37 27.00 -4.02
C SER A 292 -5.77 26.94 -3.40
N GLY A 293 -6.64 26.10 -3.97
CA GLY A 293 -7.96 25.82 -3.41
C GLY A 293 -8.05 24.41 -2.85
N LEU A 294 -9.28 23.91 -2.75
CA LEU A 294 -9.58 22.60 -2.21
C LEU A 294 -9.43 21.49 -3.26
N THR A 295 -9.21 20.29 -2.74
CA THR A 295 -9.10 19.06 -3.52
C THR A 295 -10.39 18.26 -3.42
N PHE A 296 -10.82 17.70 -4.54
CA PHE A 296 -12.01 16.84 -4.66
C PHE A 296 -11.66 15.54 -5.39
N TRP A 297 -12.50 14.53 -5.27
CA TRP A 297 -12.37 13.25 -5.98
C TRP A 297 -13.57 13.05 -6.89
N LEU A 298 -13.30 12.70 -8.15
CA LEU A 298 -14.35 12.50 -9.15
C LEU A 298 -15.21 11.28 -8.79
N ASP A 299 -16.49 11.48 -8.52
CA ASP A 299 -17.43 10.41 -8.18
C ASP A 299 -18.14 9.88 -9.41
N ALA A 300 -18.52 10.78 -10.32
CA ALA A 300 -19.30 10.48 -11.50
C ALA A 300 -19.15 11.56 -12.58
N TYR A 301 -19.56 11.25 -13.80
CA TYR A 301 -19.68 12.22 -14.88
C TYR A 301 -20.91 11.94 -15.76
N GLU A 302 -21.37 12.97 -16.46
CA GLU A 302 -22.51 12.91 -17.38
C GLU A 302 -22.20 13.66 -18.68
N HIS A 303 -22.42 13.01 -19.83
CA HIS A 303 -22.44 13.69 -21.12
C HIS A 303 -23.82 14.24 -21.40
N THR A 304 -23.92 15.53 -21.68
CA THR A 304 -25.18 16.15 -22.08
C THR A 304 -25.08 16.69 -23.51
N SER A 305 -26.20 16.63 -24.23
CA SER A 305 -26.34 17.22 -25.57
C SER A 305 -27.75 17.77 -25.72
N SER A 306 -27.91 19.09 -25.66
CA SER A 306 -29.21 19.74 -25.83
C SER A 306 -29.05 21.16 -26.37
N GLY A 307 -30.01 21.61 -27.19
CA GLY A 307 -30.06 23.00 -27.67
C GLY A 307 -28.82 23.47 -28.46
N GLY A 308 -28.12 22.56 -29.16
CA GLY A 308 -26.88 22.87 -29.87
C GLY A 308 -25.63 22.99 -28.98
N LYS A 309 -25.75 22.68 -27.68
CA LYS A 309 -24.65 22.57 -26.73
C LYS A 309 -24.37 21.10 -26.45
N SER A 310 -23.09 20.73 -26.44
CA SER A 310 -22.63 19.47 -25.83
C SER A 310 -21.65 19.78 -24.72
N SER A 311 -21.85 19.17 -23.55
CA SER A 311 -21.00 19.35 -22.38
C SER A 311 -20.75 18.04 -21.65
N LEU A 312 -19.64 18.00 -20.91
CA LEU A 312 -19.36 16.99 -19.90
C LEU A 312 -19.56 17.63 -18.52
N ILE A 313 -20.35 17.00 -17.66
CA ILE A 313 -20.53 17.43 -16.27
C ILE A 313 -19.75 16.46 -15.39
N LEU A 314 -18.86 16.98 -14.55
CA LEU A 314 -18.11 16.24 -13.54
C LEU A 314 -18.75 16.48 -12.18
N TYR A 315 -18.98 15.41 -11.43
CA TYR A 315 -19.48 15.44 -10.05
C TYR A 315 -18.40 14.89 -9.13
N ALA A 316 -17.98 15.69 -8.16
CA ALA A 316 -16.89 15.33 -7.27
C ALA A 316 -17.19 15.72 -5.81
N SER A 317 -16.60 14.97 -4.89
CA SER A 317 -16.79 15.12 -3.45
C SER A 317 -15.46 15.37 -2.74
N ASP A 318 -15.52 16.00 -1.58
CA ASP A 318 -14.34 16.37 -0.81
C ASP A 318 -13.87 15.26 0.15
N GLY A 319 -12.80 15.55 0.91
CA GLY A 319 -12.23 14.61 1.87
C GLY A 319 -13.19 14.20 2.99
N TRP A 320 -14.12 15.07 3.40
CA TRP A 320 -15.14 14.73 4.41
C TRP A 320 -16.11 13.66 3.91
N SER A 321 -16.49 13.74 2.63
CA SER A 321 -17.33 12.73 1.99
C SER A 321 -16.64 11.36 1.92
N LEU A 322 -15.32 11.32 1.71
CA LEU A 322 -14.55 10.07 1.78
C LEU A 322 -14.63 9.44 3.17
N ILE A 323 -14.52 10.25 4.24
CA ILE A 323 -14.62 9.80 5.62
C ILE A 323 -16.04 9.30 5.94
N GLU A 324 -17.07 10.02 5.51
CA GLU A 324 -18.47 9.63 5.72
C GLU A 324 -18.82 8.28 5.06
N ASN A 325 -18.25 8.02 3.88
CA ASN A 325 -18.43 6.76 3.16
C ASN A 325 -17.66 5.59 3.78
N TRP A 326 -16.62 5.86 4.57
CA TRP A 326 -15.87 4.81 5.26
C TRP A 326 -16.59 4.34 6.52
N ARG A 327 -16.62 3.02 6.73
CA ARG A 327 -17.23 2.41 7.91
C ARG A 327 -16.18 1.73 8.77
N ALA A 328 -16.04 2.19 10.01
CA ALA A 328 -15.21 1.53 11.00
C ALA A 328 -15.79 0.14 11.35
N ARG A 329 -14.93 -0.88 11.44
CA ARG A 329 -15.34 -2.24 11.84
C ARG A 329 -15.66 -2.35 13.33
N HIS A 330 -15.09 -1.48 14.14
CA HIS A 330 -15.24 -1.44 15.59
C HIS A 330 -15.15 0.00 16.09
N GLN A 331 -15.58 0.22 17.33
CA GLN A 331 -15.46 1.52 17.98
C GLN A 331 -14.00 1.79 18.38
N PHE A 332 -13.52 3.00 18.13
CA PHE A 332 -12.21 3.43 18.63
C PHE A 332 -12.33 3.90 20.07
N ARG A 333 -11.36 3.51 20.89
CA ARG A 333 -11.27 3.93 22.29
C ARG A 333 -10.21 5.00 22.45
N TRP A 334 -10.63 6.19 22.87
CA TRP A 334 -9.71 7.22 23.34
C TRP A 334 -9.29 6.92 24.78
N ASN A 335 -7.99 6.76 25.01
CA ASN A 335 -7.44 6.56 26.34
C ASN A 335 -7.02 7.90 26.94
N LYS A 336 -7.91 8.54 27.71
CA LYS A 336 -7.63 9.85 28.34
C LYS A 336 -6.38 9.86 29.25
N ALA A 337 -5.98 8.70 29.78
CA ALA A 337 -4.91 8.58 30.76
C ALA A 337 -3.53 8.26 30.17
N THR A 338 -3.44 7.99 28.85
CA THR A 338 -2.18 7.68 28.17
C THR A 338 -2.07 8.48 26.89
N ASP A 339 -0.85 8.68 26.39
CA ASP A 339 -0.63 9.29 25.07
C ASP A 339 -0.87 8.27 23.93
N GLU A 340 -1.16 7.01 24.26
CA GLU A 340 -1.52 5.98 23.29
C GLU A 340 -2.96 6.15 22.80
N MET A 341 -3.14 6.18 21.48
CA MET A 341 -4.45 6.41 20.86
C MET A 341 -5.08 7.73 21.35
N SER A 342 -4.27 8.79 21.33
CA SER A 342 -4.76 10.16 21.55
C SER A 342 -5.79 10.53 20.48
N VAL A 343 -6.54 11.63 20.69
CA VAL A 343 -7.48 12.13 19.67
C VAL A 343 -6.78 12.38 18.34
N LYS A 344 -5.54 12.89 18.37
CA LYS A 344 -4.71 13.09 17.18
C LYS A 344 -4.41 11.77 16.46
N ASP A 345 -4.05 10.72 17.18
CA ASP A 345 -3.71 9.43 16.59
C ASP A 345 -4.94 8.74 15.99
N ILE A 346 -6.10 8.85 16.66
CA ILE A 346 -7.37 8.35 16.13
C ILE A 346 -7.72 9.10 14.85
N LEU A 347 -7.59 10.43 14.82
CA LEU A 347 -7.83 11.22 13.62
C LEU A 347 -6.87 10.85 12.48
N ALA A 348 -5.57 10.72 12.77
CA ALA A 348 -4.57 10.30 11.79
C ALA A 348 -4.88 8.91 11.21
N PHE A 349 -5.31 7.98 12.07
CA PHE A 349 -5.71 6.64 11.64
C PHE A 349 -6.95 6.68 10.74
N VAL A 350 -8.00 7.40 11.13
CA VAL A 350 -9.25 7.49 10.35
C VAL A 350 -9.00 8.15 8.99
N LEU A 351 -8.23 9.25 8.97
CA LEU A 351 -7.84 9.91 7.72
C LEU A 351 -7.00 8.99 6.83
N ALA A 352 -6.07 8.24 7.42
CA ALA A 352 -5.25 7.29 6.67
C ALA A 352 -6.10 6.23 5.96
N ARG A 353 -7.20 5.77 6.57
CA ARG A 353 -8.11 4.75 5.97
C ARG A 353 -8.73 5.20 4.66
N VAL A 354 -8.90 6.51 4.46
CA VAL A 354 -9.39 7.11 3.22
C VAL A 354 -8.27 7.70 2.35
N GLY A 355 -7.01 7.47 2.71
CA GLY A 355 -5.83 7.92 1.96
C GLY A 355 -5.40 9.36 2.26
N LEU A 356 -5.93 9.99 3.31
CA LEU A 356 -5.63 11.37 3.67
C LEU A 356 -4.58 11.45 4.79
N LYS A 357 -3.71 12.46 4.71
CA LYS A 357 -2.72 12.79 5.74
C LYS A 357 -3.28 13.81 6.72
N LEU A 358 -3.10 13.56 8.02
CA LEU A 358 -3.32 14.59 9.03
C LEU A 358 -2.12 15.55 9.07
N GLU A 359 -2.35 16.81 8.72
CA GLU A 359 -1.41 17.91 8.92
C GLU A 359 -1.92 18.81 10.04
N VAL A 360 -1.09 19.06 11.05
CA VAL A 360 -1.41 20.01 12.13
C VAL A 360 -0.63 21.29 11.87
N LYS A 361 -1.33 22.37 11.51
CA LYS A 361 -0.73 23.69 11.34
C LYS A 361 -0.75 24.42 12.68
N SER A 362 0.42 24.83 13.16
CA SER A 362 0.64 25.56 14.41
C SER A 362 0.45 27.07 14.26
#